data_AF-A0A4D8R0I8-F1
#
_entry.id   AF-A0A4D8R0I8-F1
#
_cell.length_a   1.000
_cell.length_b   1.000
_cell.length_c   1.000
_cell.angle_alpha   90.00
_cell.angle_beta   90.00
_cell.angle_gamma   90.00
#
_symmetry.space_group_name_H-M   'P 1'
#
loop_
_entity.id
_entity.type
_entity.pdbx_description
1 polymer ?
#
loop_
_entity_poly.entity_id
_entity_poly.type
_entity_poly.pdbx_seq_one_letter_code
_entity_poly.pdbx_strand_id
1 'polypeptide(L)'
;MTAVLDQFEVRREGRLHPLLYRLALYGLALARFWEGPGLTGPTRGRAFEEALYDACARTGLPLRERAGSRTLRGAATASGFGHESDAVFAAADLTVHVELKHLSHPVAKTDLMVFNQKGLDFLLGGDPQLRRRPLYRMFVSGTPLSDDARRFALVWGIVAIEPNRLPLPVLHWLAGSTMPPPRGLRIPPERIWQRVPALVAPLQDRLRRMAVCVTAGEEVVTRGRIEDALVALQDGDGALMWRALEAEDPLWLERVWADLAALRLAA
;
A
#
# COMPACT_ATOMS: atom_id res chain seq x y z
N MET A 1 -9.35 8.81 16.17
CA MET A 1 -9.07 9.33 14.82
C MET A 1 -8.34 10.64 15.04
N THR A 2 -7.05 10.65 14.73
CA THR A 2 -6.10 11.69 15.11
C THR A 2 -6.46 13.02 14.48
N ALA A 3 -6.57 14.08 15.30
CA ALA A 3 -6.89 15.45 14.89
C ALA A 3 -6.02 15.96 13.72
N VAL A 4 -4.80 15.43 13.56
CA VAL A 4 -3.94 15.71 12.41
C VAL A 4 -4.55 15.21 11.11
N LEU A 5 -5.10 13.99 11.03
CA LEU A 5 -5.69 13.47 9.78
C LEU A 5 -7.01 14.17 9.40
N ASP A 6 -7.76 14.64 10.40
CA ASP A 6 -9.05 15.33 10.22
C ASP A 6 -8.88 16.82 9.85
N GLN A 7 -7.68 17.41 10.01
CA GLN A 7 -7.38 18.80 9.64
C GLN A 7 -7.20 19.01 8.13
N PHE A 8 -7.09 17.95 7.35
CA PHE A 8 -6.73 18.03 5.94
C PHE A 8 -7.97 17.87 5.04
N GLU A 9 -8.53 19.01 4.62
CA GLU A 9 -9.52 19.02 3.54
C GLU A 9 -8.84 18.63 2.22
N VAL A 10 -9.12 17.41 1.77
CA VAL A 10 -8.57 16.92 0.51
C VAL A 10 -9.37 17.52 -0.68
N ARG A 11 -8.81 17.72 -1.88
CA ARG A 11 -9.63 18.07 -3.08
C ARG A 11 -10.57 16.91 -3.44
N ARG A 12 -11.87 17.12 -3.70
CA ARG A 12 -12.84 16.01 -3.93
C ARG A 12 -12.58 15.21 -5.21
N GLU A 13 -12.14 15.85 -6.28
CA GLU A 13 -11.87 15.19 -7.57
C GLU A 13 -10.46 14.59 -7.63
N GLY A 14 -10.35 13.40 -8.24
CA GLY A 14 -9.08 12.69 -8.41
C GLY A 14 -8.57 11.97 -7.15
N ARG A 15 -9.36 11.92 -6.07
CA ARG A 15 -8.99 11.17 -4.86
C ARG A 15 -8.88 9.67 -5.17
N LEU A 16 -7.82 9.04 -4.67
CA LEU A 16 -7.85 7.61 -4.38
C LEU A 16 -8.93 7.32 -3.34
N HIS A 17 -9.42 6.09 -3.33
CA HIS A 17 -10.43 5.68 -2.37
C HIS A 17 -9.92 5.83 -0.92
N PRO A 18 -10.72 6.35 0.04
CA PRO A 18 -10.28 6.63 1.41
C PRO A 18 -9.63 5.45 2.13
N LEU A 19 -10.11 4.24 1.87
CA LEU A 19 -9.54 3.01 2.41
C LEU A 19 -8.06 2.83 2.06
N LEU A 20 -7.62 3.24 0.86
CA LEU A 20 -6.22 3.12 0.45
C LEU A 20 -5.31 4.03 1.28
N TYR A 21 -5.75 5.25 1.60
CA TYR A 21 -4.96 6.14 2.46
C TYR A 21 -4.82 5.59 3.86
N ARG A 22 -5.93 5.12 4.46
CA ARG A 22 -5.92 4.55 5.82
C ARG A 22 -5.04 3.31 5.89
N LEU A 23 -5.19 2.37 4.94
CA LEU A 23 -4.35 1.17 4.89
C LEU A 23 -2.89 1.51 4.64
N ALA A 24 -2.59 2.51 3.80
CA ALA A 24 -1.20 2.92 3.56
C ALA A 24 -0.54 3.53 4.79
N LEU A 25 -1.26 4.38 5.54
CA LEU A 25 -0.77 4.97 6.79
C LEU A 25 -0.58 3.91 7.87
N TYR A 26 -1.54 3.00 8.04
CA TYR A 26 -1.44 1.91 9.02
C TYR A 26 -0.32 0.93 8.65
N GLY A 27 -0.20 0.58 7.37
CA GLY A 27 0.90 -0.24 6.88
C GLY A 27 2.25 0.42 7.13
N LEU A 28 2.38 1.75 6.93
CA LEU A 28 3.62 2.48 7.17
C LEU A 28 3.99 2.48 8.66
N ALA A 29 3.03 2.79 9.53
CA ALA A 29 3.27 2.79 10.98
C ALA A 29 3.64 1.38 11.48
N LEU A 30 2.95 0.34 11.00
CA LEU A 30 3.26 -1.05 11.30
C LEU A 30 4.67 -1.43 10.83
N ALA A 31 5.01 -1.14 9.56
CA ALA A 31 6.33 -1.40 9.00
C ALA A 31 7.45 -0.67 9.75
N ARG A 32 7.18 0.55 10.25
CA ARG A 32 8.16 1.38 10.95
C ARG A 32 8.43 0.95 12.38
N PHE A 33 7.38 0.64 13.14
CA PHE A 33 7.47 0.55 14.60
C PHE A 33 7.28 -0.85 15.16
N TRP A 34 6.83 -1.82 14.35
CA TRP A 34 6.74 -3.18 14.83
C TRP A 34 8.12 -3.83 14.84
N GLU A 35 8.60 -4.19 16.02
CA GLU A 35 9.95 -4.77 16.19
C GLU A 35 9.93 -6.31 16.29
N GLY A 36 8.81 -6.87 16.77
CA GLY A 36 8.65 -8.31 17.01
C GLY A 36 9.64 -8.88 18.02
N PRO A 37 9.80 -8.28 19.21
CA PRO A 37 10.88 -8.63 20.14
C PRO A 37 10.80 -10.11 20.55
N GLY A 38 11.92 -10.81 20.41
CA GLY A 38 12.06 -12.22 20.79
C GLY A 38 11.41 -13.24 19.84
N LEU A 39 10.72 -12.79 18.78
CA LEU A 39 10.07 -13.68 17.82
C LEU A 39 10.96 -13.94 16.60
N THR A 40 10.96 -15.18 16.10
CA THR A 40 11.71 -15.56 14.90
C THR A 40 10.85 -16.36 13.93
N GLY A 41 11.32 -16.46 12.68
CA GLY A 41 10.73 -17.32 11.66
C GLY A 41 9.23 -17.06 11.41
N PRO A 42 8.44 -18.13 11.17
CA PRO A 42 7.00 -18.02 10.90
C PRO A 42 6.21 -17.33 12.02
N THR A 43 6.57 -17.57 13.29
CA THR A 43 5.89 -16.94 14.44
C THR A 43 6.01 -15.43 14.41
N ARG A 44 7.19 -14.92 14.00
CA ARG A 44 7.39 -13.47 13.80
C ARG A 44 6.47 -12.94 12.70
N GLY A 45 6.37 -13.64 11.58
CA GLY A 45 5.47 -13.27 10.47
C GLY A 45 4.01 -13.20 10.92
N ARG A 46 3.52 -14.24 11.61
CA ARG A 46 2.15 -14.28 12.15
C ARG A 46 1.88 -13.14 13.13
N ALA A 47 2.81 -12.86 14.04
CA ALA A 47 2.63 -11.76 15.00
C ALA A 47 2.66 -10.37 14.34
N PHE A 48 3.30 -10.23 13.17
CA PHE A 48 3.26 -9.00 12.36
C PHE A 48 1.89 -8.84 11.66
N GLU A 49 1.35 -9.94 11.12
CA GLU A 49 -0.01 -10.01 10.55
C GLU A 49 -1.09 -9.70 11.60
N GLU A 50 -1.00 -10.30 12.78
CA GLU A 50 -1.93 -10.10 13.91
C GLU A 50 -1.99 -8.64 14.34
N ALA A 51 -0.85 -7.94 14.39
CA ALA A 51 -0.82 -6.53 14.75
C ALA A 51 -1.66 -5.66 13.79
N LEU A 52 -1.69 -6.01 12.49
CA LEU A 52 -2.61 -5.36 11.55
C LEU A 52 -4.06 -5.74 11.84
N TYR A 53 -4.36 -7.00 12.10
CA TYR A 53 -5.74 -7.46 12.32
C TYR A 53 -6.39 -6.81 13.53
N ASP A 54 -5.65 -6.70 14.63
CA ASP A 54 -6.12 -6.08 15.87
C ASP A 54 -6.47 -4.61 15.62
N ALA A 55 -5.61 -3.90 14.88
CA ALA A 55 -5.89 -2.55 14.46
C ALA A 55 -7.14 -2.43 13.59
N CYS A 56 -7.33 -3.35 12.65
CA CYS A 56 -8.50 -3.36 11.77
C CYS A 56 -9.79 -3.55 12.56
N ALA A 57 -9.79 -4.47 13.53
CA ALA A 57 -10.94 -4.74 14.39
C ALA A 57 -11.35 -3.49 15.20
N ARG A 58 -10.38 -2.75 15.75
CA ARG A 58 -10.65 -1.53 16.54
C ARG A 58 -11.12 -0.36 15.70
N THR A 59 -10.55 -0.20 14.51
CA THR A 59 -10.77 0.98 13.66
C THR A 59 -11.94 0.81 12.69
N GLY A 60 -12.61 -0.34 12.74
CA GLY A 60 -13.74 -0.68 11.87
C GLY A 60 -13.34 -0.85 10.41
N LEU A 61 -12.06 -1.15 10.12
CA LEU A 61 -11.65 -1.43 8.75
C LEU A 61 -12.32 -2.71 8.25
N PRO A 62 -12.78 -2.76 6.99
CA PRO A 62 -13.61 -3.87 6.48
C PRO A 62 -12.76 -5.08 6.09
N LEU A 63 -11.97 -5.59 7.04
CA LEU A 63 -11.19 -6.82 6.92
C LEU A 63 -12.15 -7.99 6.78
N ARG A 64 -12.05 -8.72 5.67
CA ARG A 64 -12.91 -9.89 5.39
C ARG A 64 -12.17 -11.21 5.52
N GLU A 65 -10.89 -11.21 5.18
CA GLU A 65 -10.08 -12.42 5.18
C GLU A 65 -8.73 -12.13 5.81
N ARG A 66 -8.22 -13.14 6.53
CA ARG A 66 -6.96 -13.12 7.28
C ARG A 66 -6.06 -14.24 6.77
N ALA A 67 -4.86 -14.28 7.31
CA ALA A 67 -3.90 -15.36 7.22
C ALA A 67 -4.55 -16.75 7.20
N GLY A 68 -4.14 -17.57 6.23
CA GLY A 68 -4.69 -18.90 5.99
C GLY A 68 -5.92 -18.92 5.10
N SER A 69 -6.51 -17.76 4.77
CA SER A 69 -7.54 -17.71 3.73
C SER A 69 -6.96 -18.07 2.38
N ARG A 70 -7.67 -18.95 1.66
CA ARG A 70 -7.33 -19.38 0.29
C ARG A 70 -8.27 -18.78 -0.76
N THR A 71 -8.91 -17.68 -0.39
CA THR A 71 -9.87 -16.98 -1.23
C THR A 71 -9.55 -15.50 -1.32
N LEU A 72 -10.28 -14.81 -2.20
CA LEU A 72 -10.31 -13.36 -2.26
C LEU A 72 -11.76 -12.93 -2.49
N ARG A 73 -12.39 -12.41 -1.43
CA ARG A 73 -13.85 -12.24 -1.28
C ARG A 73 -14.65 -13.53 -1.46
N GLY A 74 -14.10 -14.64 -0.95
CA GLY A 74 -14.68 -15.97 -1.14
C GLY A 74 -14.48 -16.57 -2.54
N ALA A 75 -13.87 -15.84 -3.48
CA ALA A 75 -13.50 -16.38 -4.78
C ALA A 75 -12.22 -17.22 -4.67
N ALA A 76 -12.25 -18.44 -5.22
CA ALA A 76 -11.08 -19.28 -5.34
C ALA A 76 -10.18 -18.83 -6.50
N THR A 77 -8.98 -19.40 -6.58
CA THR A 77 -8.03 -19.19 -7.69
C THR A 77 -8.49 -19.89 -8.97
N ALA A 78 -8.07 -19.39 -10.13
CA ALA A 78 -8.37 -20.03 -11.42
C ALA A 78 -7.59 -21.34 -11.62
N SER A 79 -6.34 -21.36 -11.17
CA SER A 79 -5.44 -22.49 -11.36
C SER A 79 -5.72 -23.67 -10.40
N GLY A 80 -6.55 -23.46 -9.37
CA GLY A 80 -6.72 -24.41 -8.27
C GLY A 80 -5.56 -24.42 -7.27
N PHE A 81 -4.54 -23.56 -7.46
CA PHE A 81 -3.44 -23.44 -6.51
C PHE A 81 -3.95 -22.82 -5.20
N GLY A 82 -3.51 -23.37 -4.07
CA GLY A 82 -3.88 -22.90 -2.73
C GLY A 82 -3.16 -21.63 -2.32
N HIS A 83 -3.29 -20.55 -3.10
CA HIS A 83 -2.72 -19.25 -2.76
C HIS A 83 -3.31 -18.76 -1.44
N GLU A 84 -2.45 -18.54 -0.45
CA GLU A 84 -2.84 -17.91 0.80
C GLU A 84 -2.74 -16.38 0.69
N SER A 85 -3.77 -15.71 1.20
CA SER A 85 -3.83 -14.25 1.35
C SER A 85 -3.62 -13.86 2.81
N ASP A 86 -2.74 -12.89 3.05
CA ASP A 86 -2.47 -12.42 4.41
C ASP A 86 -3.59 -11.50 4.89
N ALA A 87 -4.08 -10.59 4.05
CA ALA A 87 -5.30 -9.85 4.35
C ALA A 87 -6.08 -9.46 3.09
N VAL A 88 -7.41 -9.49 3.21
CA VAL A 88 -8.32 -8.95 2.19
C VAL A 88 -9.28 -7.97 2.84
N PHE A 89 -9.25 -6.73 2.35
CA PHE A 89 -10.19 -5.68 2.72
C PHE A 89 -11.22 -5.52 1.61
N ALA A 90 -12.50 -5.52 1.97
CA ALA A 90 -13.58 -5.42 0.99
C ALA A 90 -14.60 -4.35 1.37
N ALA A 91 -14.63 -3.29 0.58
CA ALA A 91 -15.71 -2.31 0.58
C ALA A 91 -16.79 -2.72 -0.44
N ALA A 92 -17.87 -1.93 -0.48
CA ALA A 92 -18.95 -2.14 -1.44
C ALA A 92 -18.47 -1.99 -2.90
N ASP A 93 -17.53 -1.07 -3.11
CA ASP A 93 -17.06 -0.58 -4.40
C ASP A 93 -15.62 -1.00 -4.73
N LEU A 94 -14.81 -1.48 -3.77
CA LEU A 94 -13.47 -1.97 -4.06
C LEU A 94 -13.01 -3.15 -3.19
N THR A 95 -11.89 -3.75 -3.62
CA THR A 95 -11.18 -4.78 -2.88
C THR A 95 -9.69 -4.43 -2.79
N VAL A 96 -9.08 -4.61 -1.62
CA VAL A 96 -7.63 -4.48 -1.42
C VAL A 96 -7.09 -5.83 -0.95
N HIS A 97 -6.25 -6.45 -1.78
CA HIS A 97 -5.46 -7.61 -1.40
C HIS A 97 -4.14 -7.13 -0.83
N VAL A 98 -3.80 -7.59 0.37
CA VAL A 98 -2.60 -7.17 1.09
C VAL A 98 -1.73 -8.38 1.38
N GLU A 99 -0.45 -8.28 1.03
CA GLU A 99 0.61 -9.18 1.49
C GLU A 99 1.41 -8.48 2.58
N LEU A 100 1.73 -9.19 3.65
CA LEU A 100 2.54 -8.71 4.75
C LEU A 100 3.82 -9.55 4.84
N LYS A 101 4.97 -8.87 4.83
CA LYS A 101 6.26 -9.53 5.01
C LYS A 101 7.09 -8.85 6.09
N HIS A 102 7.66 -9.66 6.97
CA HIS A 102 8.65 -9.21 7.93
C HIS A 102 9.89 -10.10 7.88
N LEU A 103 10.73 -9.86 6.87
CA LEU A 103 11.92 -10.67 6.61
C LEU A 103 13.13 -10.20 7.42
N SER A 104 14.21 -10.98 7.40
CA SER A 104 15.53 -10.57 7.92
C SER A 104 16.40 -9.87 6.87
N HIS A 105 15.93 -9.83 5.63
CA HIS A 105 16.63 -9.28 4.47
C HIS A 105 15.68 -8.38 3.67
N PRO A 106 16.22 -7.53 2.77
CA PRO A 106 15.39 -6.73 1.88
C PRO A 106 14.46 -7.61 1.02
N VAL A 107 13.23 -7.12 0.79
CA VAL A 107 12.26 -7.81 -0.06
C VAL A 107 12.72 -7.77 -1.51
N ALA A 108 12.75 -8.93 -2.16
CA ALA A 108 13.21 -9.06 -3.53
C ALA A 108 12.06 -8.88 -4.54
N LYS A 109 12.42 -8.65 -5.80
CA LYS A 109 11.45 -8.58 -6.90
C LYS A 109 10.61 -9.86 -7.01
N THR A 110 11.21 -11.01 -6.74
CA THR A 110 10.54 -12.32 -6.78
C THR A 110 9.37 -12.41 -5.81
N ASP A 111 9.47 -11.80 -4.62
CA ASP A 111 8.37 -11.75 -3.66
C ASP A 111 7.15 -11.03 -4.22
N LEU A 112 7.37 -9.87 -4.87
CA LEU A 112 6.30 -9.10 -5.50
C LEU A 112 5.75 -9.81 -6.74
N MET A 113 6.58 -10.53 -7.49
CA MET A 113 6.12 -11.34 -8.62
C MET A 113 5.16 -12.45 -8.16
N VAL A 114 5.51 -13.16 -7.09
CA VAL A 114 4.64 -14.19 -6.49
C VAL A 114 3.33 -13.56 -6.05
N PHE A 115 3.37 -12.46 -5.29
CA PHE A 115 2.18 -11.75 -4.85
C PHE A 115 1.31 -11.24 -6.02
N ASN A 116 1.93 -10.68 -7.05
CA ASN A 116 1.24 -10.26 -8.26
C ASN A 116 0.51 -11.42 -8.94
N GLN A 117 1.18 -12.57 -9.03
CA GLN A 117 0.60 -13.79 -9.61
C GLN A 117 -0.59 -14.29 -8.79
N LYS A 118 -0.53 -14.27 -7.44
CA LYS A 118 -1.70 -14.58 -6.59
C LYS A 118 -2.90 -13.71 -6.99
N GLY A 119 -2.69 -12.40 -7.09
CA GLY A 119 -3.75 -11.44 -7.45
C GLY A 119 -4.34 -11.69 -8.85
N LEU A 120 -3.50 -12.04 -9.84
CA LEU A 120 -3.94 -12.42 -11.17
C LEU A 120 -4.78 -13.69 -11.14
N ASP A 121 -4.32 -14.71 -10.43
CA ASP A 121 -4.98 -16.01 -10.37
C ASP A 121 -6.37 -15.92 -9.70
N PHE A 122 -6.49 -15.16 -8.61
CA PHE A 122 -7.79 -14.84 -8.01
C PHE A 122 -8.70 -14.06 -8.96
N LEU A 123 -8.18 -13.05 -9.65
CA LEU A 123 -8.97 -12.25 -10.59
C LEU A 123 -9.51 -13.10 -11.74
N LEU A 124 -8.76 -14.13 -12.16
CA LEU A 124 -9.14 -15.07 -13.21
C LEU A 124 -10.08 -16.19 -12.73
N GLY A 125 -10.23 -16.38 -11.41
CA GLY A 125 -10.97 -17.48 -10.76
C GLY A 125 -12.48 -17.54 -11.02
N GLY A 126 -12.99 -16.76 -11.97
CA GLY A 126 -14.35 -16.85 -12.48
C GLY A 126 -15.36 -15.93 -11.80
N ASP A 127 -15.14 -15.49 -10.55
CA ASP A 127 -16.10 -14.63 -9.83
C ASP A 127 -16.31 -13.27 -10.56
N PRO A 128 -17.52 -13.02 -11.11
CA PRO A 128 -17.82 -11.76 -11.78
C PRO A 128 -17.80 -10.56 -10.84
N GLN A 129 -18.08 -10.74 -9.55
CA GLN A 129 -18.07 -9.64 -8.58
C GLN A 129 -16.67 -9.11 -8.34
N LEU A 130 -15.68 -10.00 -8.21
CA LEU A 130 -14.29 -9.61 -8.06
C LEU A 130 -13.78 -8.89 -9.32
N ARG A 131 -14.15 -9.38 -10.51
CA ARG A 131 -13.72 -8.77 -11.78
C ARG A 131 -14.31 -7.37 -12.02
N ARG A 132 -15.53 -7.11 -11.54
CA ARG A 132 -16.23 -5.82 -11.71
C ARG A 132 -15.81 -4.75 -10.71
N ARG A 133 -15.10 -5.10 -9.65
CA ARG A 133 -14.65 -4.15 -8.62
C ARG A 133 -13.15 -3.90 -8.72
N PRO A 134 -12.67 -2.65 -8.62
CA PRO A 134 -11.26 -2.35 -8.49
C PRO A 134 -10.55 -3.25 -7.46
N LEU A 135 -9.58 -4.04 -7.92
CA LEU A 135 -8.72 -4.85 -7.07
C LEU A 135 -7.36 -4.17 -6.93
N TYR A 136 -7.19 -3.45 -5.83
CA TYR A 136 -5.90 -2.91 -5.44
C TYR A 136 -5.05 -3.97 -4.76
N ARG A 137 -3.73 -3.86 -4.94
CA ARG A 137 -2.74 -4.73 -4.29
C ARG A 137 -1.80 -3.86 -3.47
N MET A 138 -1.58 -4.25 -2.22
CA MET A 138 -0.74 -3.53 -1.29
C MET A 138 0.27 -4.51 -0.70
N PHE A 139 1.53 -4.13 -0.69
CA PHE A 139 2.62 -4.95 -0.17
C PHE A 139 3.25 -4.21 1.00
N VAL A 140 3.04 -4.72 2.21
CA VAL A 140 3.54 -4.11 3.45
C VAL A 140 4.75 -4.90 3.92
N SER A 141 5.89 -4.22 4.05
CA SER A 141 7.13 -4.84 4.47
C SER A 141 7.71 -4.16 5.70
N GLY A 142 8.06 -4.95 6.73
CA GLY A 142 8.87 -4.49 7.86
C GLY A 142 10.35 -4.27 7.52
N THR A 143 10.79 -4.67 6.32
CA THR A 143 12.14 -4.38 5.80
C THR A 143 12.08 -3.59 4.49
N PRO A 144 13.16 -2.87 4.12
CA PRO A 144 13.21 -2.17 2.84
C PRO A 144 13.02 -3.10 1.65
N LEU A 145 12.40 -2.59 0.58
CA LEU A 145 12.34 -3.27 -0.71
C LEU A 145 13.66 -3.08 -1.47
N SER A 146 14.00 -4.01 -2.35
CA SER A 146 15.03 -3.77 -3.35
C SER A 146 14.55 -2.76 -4.41
N ASP A 147 15.49 -2.13 -5.08
CA ASP A 147 15.22 -1.19 -6.17
C ASP A 147 14.38 -1.82 -7.31
N ASP A 148 14.68 -3.07 -7.65
CA ASP A 148 13.93 -3.80 -8.66
C ASP A 148 12.50 -4.15 -8.20
N ALA A 149 12.31 -4.43 -6.91
CA ALA A 149 11.00 -4.62 -6.33
C ALA A 149 10.17 -3.33 -6.40
N ARG A 150 10.75 -2.17 -6.05
CA ARG A 150 10.06 -0.87 -6.16
C ARG A 150 9.65 -0.56 -7.61
N ARG A 151 10.55 -0.75 -8.58
CA ARG A 151 10.24 -0.58 -10.01
C ARG A 151 9.12 -1.51 -10.45
N PHE A 152 9.18 -2.78 -10.06
CA PHE A 152 8.15 -3.76 -10.37
C PHE A 152 6.79 -3.37 -9.78
N ALA A 153 6.76 -2.90 -8.52
CA ALA A 153 5.55 -2.42 -7.88
C ALA A 153 4.88 -1.31 -8.68
N LEU A 154 5.65 -0.31 -9.14
CA LEU A 154 5.13 0.81 -9.93
C LEU A 154 4.57 0.38 -11.28
N VAL A 155 5.27 -0.51 -12.01
CA VAL A 155 4.78 -1.05 -13.29
C VAL A 155 3.43 -1.73 -13.11
N TRP A 156 3.28 -2.52 -12.05
CA TRP A 156 2.06 -3.27 -11.78
C TRP A 156 1.04 -2.51 -10.93
N GLY A 157 1.30 -1.26 -10.56
CA GLY A 157 0.43 -0.47 -9.70
C GLY A 157 0.18 -1.04 -8.30
N ILE A 158 1.14 -1.80 -7.78
CA ILE A 158 1.14 -2.30 -6.41
C ILE A 158 1.56 -1.16 -5.48
N VAL A 159 0.80 -0.93 -4.42
CA VAL A 159 1.18 0.01 -3.37
C VAL A 159 2.24 -0.64 -2.49
N ALA A 160 3.50 -0.25 -2.68
CA ALA A 160 4.61 -0.68 -1.83
C ALA A 160 4.71 0.20 -0.57
N ILE A 161 4.84 -0.45 0.58
CA ILE A 161 4.95 0.19 1.90
C ILE A 161 6.15 -0.43 2.61
N GLU A 162 7.09 0.42 3.02
CA GLU A 162 8.33 0.04 3.67
C GLU A 162 8.73 1.09 4.72
N PRO A 163 9.62 0.76 5.68
CA PRO A 163 9.79 1.57 6.89
C PRO A 163 10.35 2.98 6.67
N ASN A 164 11.06 3.22 5.56
CA ASN A 164 11.89 4.42 5.37
C ASN A 164 11.41 5.32 4.23
N ARG A 165 10.18 5.14 3.71
CA ARG A 165 9.65 5.93 2.60
C ARG A 165 8.16 6.21 2.79
N LEU A 166 7.73 7.43 2.48
CA LEU A 166 6.28 7.70 2.39
C LEU A 166 5.67 6.89 1.23
N PRO A 167 4.61 6.10 1.48
CA PRO A 167 3.88 5.44 0.42
C PRO A 167 3.24 6.46 -0.53
N LEU A 168 3.12 6.12 -1.81
CA LEU A 168 2.51 7.01 -2.80
C LEU A 168 1.10 7.50 -2.40
N PRO A 169 0.19 6.67 -1.84
CA PRO A 169 -1.10 7.18 -1.36
C PRO A 169 -0.96 8.27 -0.29
N VAL A 170 0.05 8.18 0.59
CA VAL A 170 0.31 9.20 1.62
C VAL A 170 0.81 10.48 0.96
N LEU A 171 1.76 10.39 0.03
CA LEU A 171 2.24 11.57 -0.74
C LEU A 171 1.12 12.25 -1.52
N HIS A 172 0.23 11.45 -2.13
CA HIS A 172 -0.95 11.96 -2.81
C HIS A 172 -1.83 12.73 -1.85
N TRP A 173 -2.19 12.11 -0.72
CA TRP A 173 -3.00 12.75 0.32
C TRP A 173 -2.39 14.07 0.80
N LEU A 174 -1.08 14.10 1.11
CA LEU A 174 -0.35 15.30 1.51
C LEU A 174 -0.40 16.40 0.45
N ALA A 175 -0.20 16.04 -0.82
CA ALA A 175 -0.25 16.99 -1.93
C ALA A 175 -1.65 17.60 -2.14
N GLY A 176 -2.70 16.90 -1.74
CA GLY A 176 -4.07 17.41 -1.75
C GLY A 176 -4.51 18.06 -0.45
N SER A 177 -3.65 18.12 0.55
CA SER A 177 -3.95 18.63 1.89
C SER A 177 -3.78 20.15 2.00
N THR A 178 -4.24 20.71 3.12
CA THR A 178 -4.08 22.12 3.48
C THR A 178 -2.70 22.45 4.07
N MET A 179 -1.84 21.43 4.27
CA MET A 179 -0.47 21.64 4.75
C MET A 179 0.30 22.50 3.76
N PRO A 180 0.94 23.60 4.20
CA PRO A 180 1.83 24.35 3.34
C PRO A 180 2.92 23.41 2.79
N PRO A 181 3.10 23.32 1.47
CA PRO A 181 4.12 22.45 0.91
C PRO A 181 5.50 22.91 1.40
N PRO A 182 6.40 21.99 1.79
CA PRO A 182 7.73 22.37 2.21
C PRO A 182 8.46 23.13 1.10
N ARG A 183 9.32 24.07 1.49
CA ARG A 183 10.17 24.76 0.52
C ARG A 183 11.11 23.77 -0.15
N GLY A 184 11.29 23.90 -1.47
CA GLY A 184 12.24 23.08 -2.23
C GLY A 184 11.67 21.77 -2.79
N LEU A 185 10.35 21.57 -2.80
CA LEU A 185 9.74 20.50 -3.58
C LEU A 185 10.15 20.61 -5.06
N ARG A 186 10.58 19.50 -5.64
CA ARG A 186 10.91 19.36 -7.06
C ARG A 186 9.65 19.26 -7.91
N ILE A 187 8.62 18.61 -7.40
CA ILE A 187 7.35 18.38 -8.07
C ILE A 187 6.26 19.23 -7.37
N PRO A 188 5.54 20.09 -8.11
CA PRO A 188 4.40 20.82 -7.54
C PRO A 188 3.32 19.87 -6.99
N PRO A 189 2.65 20.20 -5.87
CA PRO A 189 1.59 19.37 -5.29
C PRO A 189 0.51 18.95 -6.31
N GLU A 190 0.09 19.85 -7.20
CA GLU A 190 -0.87 19.56 -8.27
C GLU A 190 -0.40 18.42 -9.19
N ARG A 191 0.91 18.35 -9.47
CA ARG A 191 1.48 17.29 -10.30
C ARG A 191 1.55 15.97 -9.53
N ILE A 192 1.81 16.00 -8.22
CA ILE A 192 1.75 14.80 -7.38
C ILE A 192 0.31 14.25 -7.38
N TRP A 193 -0.68 15.13 -7.19
CA TRP A 193 -2.11 14.80 -7.23
C TRP A 193 -2.53 14.14 -8.54
N GLN A 194 -2.01 14.61 -9.68
CA GLN A 194 -2.29 14.02 -10.99
C GLN A 194 -1.53 12.71 -11.25
N ARG A 195 -0.28 12.62 -10.79
CA ARG A 195 0.63 11.51 -11.13
C ARG A 195 0.36 10.25 -10.32
N VAL A 196 0.12 10.36 -9.01
CA VAL A 196 0.00 9.19 -8.15
C VAL A 196 -1.15 8.26 -8.55
N PRO A 197 -2.36 8.73 -8.93
CA PRO A 197 -3.43 7.83 -9.36
C PRO A 197 -3.08 7.01 -10.61
N ALA A 198 -2.19 7.51 -11.48
CA ALA A 198 -1.69 6.75 -12.62
C ALA A 198 -0.65 5.68 -12.23
N LEU A 199 -0.06 5.77 -11.03
CA LEU A 199 0.92 4.84 -10.46
C LEU A 199 0.25 3.85 -9.49
N VAL A 200 -0.73 4.29 -8.70
CA VAL A 200 -1.52 3.46 -7.79
C VAL A 200 -2.83 3.09 -8.47
N ALA A 201 -2.84 1.92 -9.12
CA ALA A 201 -3.93 1.52 -10.00
C ALA A 201 -4.45 0.11 -9.68
N PRO A 202 -5.76 -0.15 -9.87
CA PRO A 202 -6.32 -1.49 -9.79
C PRO A 202 -5.64 -2.46 -10.77
N LEU A 203 -5.62 -3.75 -10.44
CA LEU A 203 -5.08 -4.80 -11.30
C LEU A 203 -5.75 -4.82 -12.68
N GLN A 204 -7.08 -4.66 -12.71
CA GLN A 204 -7.84 -4.63 -13.95
C GLN A 204 -7.38 -3.50 -14.87
N ASP A 205 -7.09 -2.32 -14.33
CA ASP A 205 -6.68 -1.15 -15.10
C ASP A 205 -5.29 -1.38 -15.70
N ARG A 206 -4.40 -2.02 -14.93
CA ARG A 206 -3.07 -2.41 -15.41
C ARG A 206 -3.16 -3.44 -16.52
N LEU A 207 -3.99 -4.46 -16.38
CA LEU A 207 -4.23 -5.44 -17.44
C LEU A 207 -4.80 -4.82 -18.71
N ARG A 208 -5.78 -3.92 -18.58
CA ARG A 208 -6.34 -3.17 -19.71
C ARG A 208 -5.27 -2.33 -20.42
N ARG A 209 -4.44 -1.60 -19.67
CA ARG A 209 -3.33 -0.83 -20.24
C ARG A 209 -2.30 -1.72 -20.92
N MET A 210 -1.93 -2.85 -20.30
CA MET A 210 -1.01 -3.83 -20.89
C MET A 210 -1.52 -4.37 -22.22
N ALA A 211 -2.80 -4.72 -22.31
CA ALA A 211 -3.39 -5.21 -23.56
C ALA A 211 -3.25 -4.19 -24.70
N VAL A 212 -3.51 -2.91 -24.41
CA VAL A 212 -3.31 -1.81 -25.38
C VAL A 212 -1.83 -1.68 -25.77
N CYS A 213 -0.95 -1.62 -24.77
CA CYS A 213 0.49 -1.46 -24.96
C CYS A 213 1.12 -2.56 -25.82
N VAL A 214 0.73 -3.81 -25.65
CA VAL A 214 1.22 -4.95 -26.45
C VAL A 214 0.93 -4.75 -27.93
N THR A 215 -0.21 -4.15 -28.28
CA THR A 215 -0.58 -3.88 -29.67
C THR A 215 0.04 -2.59 -30.23
N ALA A 216 0.24 -1.59 -29.39
CA ALA A 216 0.69 -0.25 -29.80
C ALA A 216 2.22 -0.04 -29.74
N GLY A 217 2.97 -0.99 -29.16
CA GLY A 217 4.41 -0.82 -28.89
C GLY A 217 4.72 0.23 -27.81
N GLU A 218 3.74 0.57 -26.97
CA GLU A 218 3.89 1.54 -25.88
C GLU A 218 4.30 0.86 -24.57
N GLU A 219 4.95 1.60 -23.67
CA GLU A 219 5.19 1.15 -22.30
C GLU A 219 3.93 1.30 -21.42
N VAL A 220 3.72 0.33 -20.52
CA VAL A 220 2.60 0.34 -19.55
C VAL A 220 2.70 1.55 -18.62
N VAL A 221 3.90 1.74 -18.08
CA VAL A 221 4.37 2.92 -17.36
C VAL A 221 5.75 3.19 -17.92
N THR A 222 6.01 4.40 -18.38
CA THR A 222 7.29 4.68 -19.03
C THR A 222 8.45 4.61 -18.04
N ARG A 223 9.64 4.22 -18.51
CA ARG A 223 10.84 4.21 -17.65
C ARG A 223 11.07 5.54 -16.95
N GLY A 224 10.93 6.65 -17.68
CA GLY A 224 11.07 8.00 -17.11
C GLY A 224 10.04 8.30 -16.02
N ARG A 225 8.79 7.83 -16.14
CA ARG A 225 7.78 7.98 -15.07
C ARG A 225 8.13 7.17 -13.82
N ILE A 226 8.73 6.00 -13.98
CA ILE A 226 9.20 5.17 -12.86
C ILE A 226 10.36 5.85 -12.15
N GLU A 227 11.36 6.32 -12.90
CA GLU A 227 12.52 7.02 -12.34
C GLU A 227 12.10 8.33 -11.64
N ASP A 228 11.23 9.13 -12.26
CA ASP A 228 10.62 10.31 -11.63
C ASP A 228 9.91 9.96 -10.32
N ALA A 229 9.12 8.88 -10.30
CA ALA A 229 8.37 8.48 -9.12
C ALA A 229 9.28 8.04 -7.96
N LEU A 230 10.35 7.31 -8.25
CA LEU A 230 11.26 6.82 -7.21
C LEU A 230 12.20 7.93 -6.73
N VAL A 231 12.86 8.62 -7.65
CA VAL A 231 13.97 9.54 -7.33
C VAL A 231 13.47 10.94 -7.00
N ALA A 232 12.62 11.52 -7.85
CA ALA A 232 12.15 12.88 -7.63
C ALA A 232 11.04 12.91 -6.57
N LEU A 233 10.03 12.03 -6.71
CA LEU A 233 8.88 12.02 -5.83
C LEU A 233 9.15 11.33 -4.49
N GLN A 234 9.46 10.02 -4.44
CA GLN A 234 9.59 9.33 -3.15
C GLN A 234 10.87 9.73 -2.39
N ASP A 235 12.04 9.68 -3.04
CA ASP A 235 13.32 9.94 -2.37
C ASP A 235 13.62 11.43 -2.18
N GLY A 236 13.19 12.28 -3.13
CA GLY A 236 13.33 13.73 -3.03
C GLY A 236 12.21 14.35 -2.19
N ASP A 237 11.05 14.52 -2.82
CA ASP A 237 9.93 15.26 -2.26
C ASP A 237 9.30 14.56 -1.06
N GLY A 238 9.27 13.24 -1.05
CA GLY A 238 8.76 12.45 0.06
C GLY A 238 9.61 12.57 1.31
N ALA A 239 10.94 12.65 1.18
CA ALA A 239 11.82 12.93 2.32
C ALA A 239 11.67 14.38 2.84
N LEU A 240 11.36 15.34 1.97
CA LEU A 240 11.03 16.71 2.39
C LEU A 240 9.68 16.76 3.13
N MET A 241 8.65 16.09 2.59
CA MET A 241 7.34 15.99 3.22
C MET A 241 7.39 15.25 4.56
N TRP A 242 8.17 14.17 4.67
CA TRP A 242 8.38 13.46 5.92
C TRP A 242 8.97 14.38 6.99
N ARG A 243 10.03 15.13 6.66
CA ARG A 243 10.63 16.10 7.59
C ARG A 243 9.68 17.23 7.96
N ALA A 244 8.84 17.68 7.03
CA ALA A 244 7.83 18.69 7.31
C ALA A 244 6.78 18.16 8.30
N LEU A 245 6.32 16.92 8.12
CA LEU A 245 5.44 16.24 9.07
C LEU A 245 6.08 16.11 10.47
N GLU A 246 7.35 15.70 10.54
CA GLU A 246 8.07 15.62 11.82
C GLU A 246 8.29 16.99 12.48
N ALA A 247 8.51 18.04 11.69
CA ALA A 247 8.69 19.39 12.23
C ALA A 247 7.39 19.98 12.76
N GLU A 248 6.28 19.75 12.06
CA GLU A 248 4.94 20.17 12.51
C GLU A 248 4.49 19.35 13.72
N ASP A 249 4.75 18.04 13.67
CA ASP A 249 4.24 17.10 14.65
C ASP A 249 5.17 15.87 14.79
N PRO A 250 6.16 15.93 15.70
CA PRO A 250 7.18 14.88 15.83
C PRO A 250 6.66 13.48 16.15
N LEU A 251 5.41 13.36 16.61
CA LEU A 251 4.79 12.10 17.01
C LEU A 251 3.70 11.64 16.03
N TRP A 252 3.64 12.21 14.82
CA TRP A 252 2.55 11.96 13.87
C TRP A 252 2.37 10.48 13.54
N LEU A 253 3.47 9.76 13.29
CA LEU A 253 3.42 8.34 12.95
C LEU A 253 3.32 7.48 14.22
N GLU A 254 3.90 7.91 15.34
CA GLU A 254 3.79 7.27 16.64
C GLU A 254 2.34 7.28 17.14
N ARG A 255 1.56 8.33 16.87
CA ARG A 255 0.13 8.35 17.20
C ARG A 255 -0.67 7.43 16.28
N VAL A 256 -0.31 7.35 15.00
CA VAL A 256 -0.89 6.32 14.10
C VAL A 256 -0.54 4.93 14.65
N TRP A 257 0.69 4.70 15.09
CA TRP A 257 1.12 3.46 15.72
C TRP A 257 0.43 3.20 17.06
N ALA A 258 0.21 4.20 17.89
CA ALA A 258 -0.51 4.05 19.15
C ALA A 258 -1.96 3.60 18.90
N ASP A 259 -2.60 4.14 17.85
CA ASP A 259 -3.90 3.65 17.38
C ASP A 259 -3.81 2.16 16.95
N LEU A 260 -2.66 1.70 16.44
CA LEU A 260 -2.36 0.29 16.11
C LEU A 260 -1.95 -0.59 17.31
N ALA A 261 -1.31 -0.03 18.32
CA ALA A 261 -0.65 -0.76 19.41
C ALA A 261 -1.40 -0.72 20.74
N ALA A 262 -2.44 0.12 20.87
CA ALA A 262 -3.27 0.18 22.06
C ALA A 262 -3.87 -1.21 22.36
N LEU A 263 -3.27 -1.84 23.39
CA LEU A 263 -3.50 -3.16 24.02
C LEU A 263 -2.47 -4.27 23.72
N ARG A 264 -1.20 -4.04 24.11
CA ARG A 264 -0.28 -5.12 24.55
C ARG A 264 0.25 -4.96 25.98
N LEU A 265 -0.17 -3.94 26.73
CA LEU A 265 0.31 -3.65 28.10
C LEU A 265 -0.76 -3.84 29.19
N ALA A 266 -1.88 -4.48 28.88
CA ALA A 266 -2.95 -4.76 29.84
C ALA A 266 -3.39 -6.25 29.87
N ALA A 267 -2.55 -7.14 29.33
CA ALA A 267 -2.74 -8.60 29.37
C ALA A 267 -1.48 -9.26 29.94
#